data_AF-A0A0G8EDP4-F1
#
_entry.id   AF-A0A0G8EDP4-F1
#
_cell.length_a   1.000
_cell.length_b   1.000
_cell.length_c   1.000
_cell.angle_alpha   90.00
_cell.angle_beta   90.00
_cell.angle_gamma   90.00
#
_symmetry.space_group_name_H-M   'P 1'
#
loop_
_entity.id
_entity.type
_entity.pdbx_description
1 polymer ?
#
loop_
_entity_poly.entity_id
_entity_poly.type
_entity_poly.pdbx_seq_one_letter_code
_entity_poly.pdbx_strand_id
1 'polypeptide(L)'
;MIIREGIEVTSVTLNGYEFPIPEGLSEFLLRAGYWRYGEEIESSVDEEFLAQYERKTVLEDGRLCTIFTYKGNKKKRGKKS
;
A
#
# COMPACT_ATOMS: atom_id res chain seq x y z
N MET A 1 17.36 -9.97 6.53
CA MET A 1 18.53 -9.21 7.06
C MET A 1 18.34 -7.72 6.74
N ILE A 2 18.52 -6.81 7.71
CA ILE A 2 18.35 -5.36 7.49
C ILE A 2 19.66 -4.77 6.94
N ILE A 3 19.61 -4.09 5.80
CA ILE A 3 20.74 -3.38 5.21
C ILE A 3 20.70 -1.93 5.69
N ARG A 4 21.82 -1.45 6.24
CA ARG A 4 21.94 -0.10 6.84
C ARG A 4 22.91 0.82 6.10
N GLU A 5 23.69 0.30 5.15
CA GLU A 5 24.69 1.05 4.38
C GLU A 5 24.81 0.47 2.97
N GLY A 6 25.38 1.25 2.04
CA GLY A 6 25.75 0.77 0.70
C GLY A 6 24.61 0.66 -0.33
N ILE A 7 23.45 1.26 -0.06
CA ILE A 7 22.33 1.37 -1.02
C ILE A 7 22.10 2.83 -1.36
N GLU A 8 22.06 3.12 -2.66
CA GLU A 8 21.74 4.44 -3.20
C GLU A 8 20.44 4.35 -4.01
N VAL A 9 19.57 5.34 -3.82
CA VAL A 9 18.33 5.47 -4.60
C VAL A 9 18.69 6.14 -5.92
N THR A 10 18.35 5.50 -7.04
CA THR A 10 18.69 5.99 -8.38
C THR A 10 17.48 6.48 -9.17
N SER A 11 16.26 6.09 -8.77
CA SER A 11 15.02 6.64 -9.30
C SER A 11 13.88 6.49 -8.29
N VAL A 12 12.91 7.40 -8.36
CA VAL A 12 11.68 7.34 -7.57
C VAL A 12 10.52 7.52 -8.53
N THR A 13 9.62 6.53 -8.59
CA THR A 13 8.40 6.62 -9.38
C THR A 13 7.17 6.46 -8.49
N LEU A 14 6.18 7.32 -8.69
CA LEU A 14 4.88 7.23 -8.02
C LEU A 14 3.79 7.23 -9.09
N ASN A 15 3.02 6.15 -9.18
CA ASN A 15 1.96 5.96 -10.18
C ASN A 15 2.41 6.24 -11.63
N GLY A 16 3.64 5.84 -11.98
CA GLY A 16 4.21 6.02 -13.31
C GLY A 16 4.84 7.40 -13.57
N TYR A 17 4.80 8.32 -12.62
CA TYR A 17 5.50 9.60 -12.70
C TYR A 17 6.86 9.52 -12.01
N GLU A 18 7.91 9.96 -12.70
CA GLU A 18 9.27 10.02 -12.17
C GLU A 18 9.49 11.32 -11.38
N PHE A 19 10.07 11.19 -10.19
CA PHE A 19 10.34 12.31 -9.30
C PHE A 19 11.86 12.52 -9.14
N PRO A 20 12.30 13.78 -8.99
CA PRO A 20 13.67 14.05 -8.58
C PRO A 20 13.90 13.45 -7.20
N ILE A 21 15.09 12.87 -7.01
CA ILE A 21 15.45 12.21 -5.75
C ILE A 21 15.70 13.29 -4.71
N PRO A 22 14.94 13.33 -3.60
CA PRO A 22 15.20 14.26 -2.52
C PRO A 22 16.57 14.01 -1.92
N GLU A 23 17.28 15.09 -1.59
CA GLU A 23 18.57 15.02 -0.90
C GLU A 23 18.40 14.25 0.43
N GLY A 24 19.30 13.31 0.69
CA GLY A 24 19.26 12.48 1.90
C GLY A 24 18.22 11.35 1.90
N LEU A 25 17.47 11.13 0.81
CA LEU A 25 16.47 10.05 0.76
C LEU A 25 17.11 8.66 1.00
N SER A 26 18.27 8.39 0.39
CA SER A 26 18.97 7.12 0.58
C SER A 26 19.40 6.91 2.03
N GLU A 27 20.00 7.93 2.66
CA GLU A 27 20.40 7.89 4.07
C GLU A 27 19.20 7.69 4.99
N PHE A 28 18.10 8.39 4.73
CA PHE A 28 16.86 8.26 5.49
C PHE A 28 16.32 6.83 5.45
N LEU A 29 16.22 6.22 4.26
CA LEU A 29 15.69 4.86 4.09
C LEU A 29 16.60 3.80 4.73
N LEU A 30 17.92 3.98 4.62
CA LEU A 30 18.92 3.16 5.28
C LEU A 30 18.80 3.21 6.81
N ARG A 31 18.68 4.41 7.38
CA ARG A 31 18.52 4.62 8.83
C ARG A 31 17.22 4.04 9.36
N ALA A 32 16.14 4.18 8.59
CA ALA A 32 14.83 3.65 8.93
C ALA A 32 14.75 2.11 8.78
N GLY A 33 15.76 1.47 8.16
CA GLY A 33 15.83 0.02 8.03
C GLY A 33 14.79 -0.58 7.08
N TYR A 34 14.34 0.22 6.09
CA TYR A 34 13.37 -0.23 5.07
C TYR A 34 13.97 -1.24 4.09
N TRP A 35 15.30 -1.34 4.02
CA TRP A 35 15.97 -2.30 3.15
C TRP A 35 16.12 -3.64 3.86
N ARG A 36 15.36 -4.63 3.42
CA ARG A 36 15.43 -6.01 3.92
C ARG A 36 15.77 -6.95 2.77
N TYR A 37 16.80 -7.77 2.98
CA TYR A 37 17.20 -8.81 2.03
C TYR A 37 16.65 -10.17 2.46
N GLY A 38 16.03 -10.89 1.51
CA GLY A 38 15.53 -12.26 1.68
C GLY A 38 14.15 -12.39 2.33
N GLU A 39 13.43 -11.29 2.52
CA GLU A 39 12.01 -11.32 2.93
C GLU A 39 11.14 -11.36 1.67
N GLU A 40 10.10 -12.19 1.68
CA GLU A 40 9.04 -12.14 0.67
C GLU A 40 8.48 -10.72 0.69
N ILE A 41 8.31 -10.09 -0.48
CA ILE A 41 7.77 -8.73 -0.57
C ILE A 41 6.38 -8.78 0.06
N GLU A 42 6.23 -8.31 1.29
CA GLU A 42 4.92 -8.07 1.87
C GLU A 42 4.23 -7.07 0.95
N SER A 43 3.31 -7.58 0.14
CA SER A 43 2.42 -6.71 -0.60
C SER A 43 1.69 -5.86 0.45
N SER A 44 1.91 -4.55 0.42
CA SER A 44 1.14 -3.58 1.24
C SER A 44 -0.38 -3.74 1.10
N VAL A 45 -0.79 -4.49 0.07
CA VAL A 45 -2.12 -5.00 -0.15
C VAL A 45 -2.19 -6.45 0.34
N ASP A 46 -2.87 -6.66 1.46
CA ASP A 46 -3.30 -8.01 1.87
C ASP A 46 -4.41 -8.45 0.91
N GLU A 47 -4.03 -9.23 -0.11
CA GLU A 47 -4.94 -9.73 -1.13
C GLU A 47 -6.04 -10.62 -0.54
N GLU A 48 -5.73 -11.34 0.55
CA GLU A 48 -6.68 -12.20 1.27
C GLU A 48 -7.74 -11.35 2.01
N PHE A 49 -7.32 -10.23 2.60
CA PHE A 49 -8.23 -9.23 3.17
C PHE A 49 -9.10 -8.58 2.09
N LEU A 50 -8.52 -8.18 0.96
CA LEU A 50 -9.27 -7.55 -0.14
C LEU A 50 -10.22 -8.51 -0.86
N ALA A 51 -9.96 -9.82 -0.87
CA ALA A 51 -10.86 -10.82 -1.45
C ALA A 51 -12.26 -10.77 -0.83
N GLN A 52 -12.35 -10.36 0.44
CA GLN A 52 -13.60 -10.18 1.18
C GLN A 52 -14.41 -8.96 0.73
N TYR A 53 -13.89 -8.12 -0.16
CA TYR A 53 -14.56 -6.93 -0.67
C TYR A 53 -14.82 -7.05 -2.18
N GLU A 54 -15.90 -6.44 -2.65
CA GLU A 54 -16.14 -6.13 -4.04
C GLU A 54 -15.59 -4.73 -4.32
N ARG A 55 -14.77 -4.58 -5.36
CA ARG A 55 -14.13 -3.31 -5.71
C ARG A 55 -14.83 -2.70 -6.93
N LYS A 56 -15.26 -1.44 -6.81
CA LYS A 56 -15.84 -0.67 -7.92
C LYS A 56 -15.15 0.69 -8.04
N THR A 57 -14.63 0.99 -9.22
CA THR A 57 -14.09 2.32 -9.52
C THR A 57 -15.18 3.17 -10.17
N VAL A 58 -15.39 4.39 -9.66
CA VAL A 58 -16.43 5.31 -10.12
C VAL A 58 -15.81 6.70 -10.31
N LEU A 59 -16.21 7.40 -11.37
CA LEU A 59 -15.89 8.80 -11.61
C LEU A 59 -17.13 9.64 -11.27
N GLU A 60 -17.11 10.32 -10.13
CA GLU A 60 -18.19 11.19 -9.68
C GLU A 60 -17.63 12.60 -9.44
N ASP A 61 -18.32 13.62 -9.92
CA ASP A 61 -17.93 15.04 -9.77
C ASP A 61 -16.47 15.34 -10.17
N GLY A 62 -15.97 14.66 -11.22
CA GLY A 62 -14.60 14.80 -11.71
C GLY A 62 -13.53 14.16 -10.81
N ARG A 63 -13.93 13.42 -9.78
CA ARG A 63 -13.03 12.69 -8.88
C ARG A 63 -13.09 11.19 -9.15
N LEU A 64 -11.93 10.58 -9.34
CA LEU A 64 -11.82 9.13 -9.50
C LEU A 64 -11.78 8.47 -8.11
N CYS A 65 -12.83 7.73 -7.78
CA CYS A 65 -13.00 7.07 -6.50
C CYS A 65 -12.97 5.55 -6.67
N THR A 66 -12.37 4.85 -5.70
CA THR A 66 -12.46 3.38 -5.60
C THR A 66 -13.23 3.01 -4.35
N ILE A 67 -14.36 2.34 -4.54
CA ILE A 67 -15.27 1.90 -3.47
C ILE A 67 -15.01 0.41 -3.22
N PHE A 68 -14.81 0.07 -1.94
CA PHE A 68 -14.68 -1.32 -1.48
C PHE A 68 -15.93 -1.69 -0.67
N THR A 69 -16.72 -2.64 -1.17
CA THR A 69 -17.95 -3.11 -0.54
C THR A 69 -17.71 -4.47 0.10
N TYR A 70 -17.80 -4.56 1.43
CA TYR A 70 -17.57 -5.82 2.14
C TYR A 70 -18.64 -6.88 1.79
N LYS A 71 -18.20 -8.09 1.40
CA LYS A 71 -19.06 -9.22 1.03
C LYS A 71 -19.58 -10.01 2.25
N GLY A 72 -19.08 -9.74 3.45
CA GLY A 72 -19.32 -10.59 4.63
C GLY A 72 -20.77 -10.65 5.12
N ASN A 73 -21.14 -11.84 5.61
CA ASN A 73 -22.47 -12.23 6.06
C ASN A 73 -23.17 -11.17 6.92
N LYS A 74 -24.40 -10.79 6.55
CA LYS A 74 -25.35 -10.06 7.39
C LYS A 74 -25.60 -10.87 8.68
N LYS A 75 -24.75 -10.73 9.71
CA LYS A 75 -25.11 -11.15 11.07
C LYS A 75 -26.37 -10.36 11.42
N LYS A 76 -27.50 -11.07 11.44
CA LYS A 76 -28.81 -10.58 11.86
C LYS A 76 -28.60 -9.74 13.11
N ARG A 77 -28.77 -8.42 12.99
CA ARG A 77 -28.85 -7.50 14.13
C ARG A 77 -29.99 -8.04 14.99
N GLY A 78 -29.66 -8.70 16.09
CA GLY A 78 -30.63 -9.26 17.02
C GLY A 78 -31.60 -8.16 17.42
N LYS A 79 -32.90 -8.42 17.25
CA LYS A 79 -33.97 -7.62 17.82
C LYS A 79 -33.68 -7.51 19.32
N LYS A 80 -33.47 -6.29 19.83
CA LYS A 80 -33.50 -6.04 21.27
C LYS A 80 -34.91 -6.39 21.75
N SER A 81 -35.02 -7.42 22.59
CA SER A 81 -36.15 -7.59 23.53
C SER A 81 -35.74 -7.00 24.86
#